data_AF-A0A2Z6U4P0-F1
#
_entry.id   AF-A0A2Z6U4P0-F1
#
_cell.length_a   1.000
_cell.length_b   1.000
_cell.length_c   1.000
_cell.angle_alpha   90.00
_cell.angle_beta   90.00
_cell.angle_gamma   90.00
#
_symmetry.space_group_name_H-M   'P 1'
#
loop_
_entity.id
_entity.type
_entity.pdbx_description
1 polymer ?
#
loop_
_entity_poly.entity_id
_entity_poly.type
_entity_poly.pdbx_seq_one_letter_code
_entity_poly.pdbx_strand_id
1 'polypeptide(L)'
;MFKSFIAPSDAKQKLSEDPDVKVLFTTLNSMCNSKPSDILELNITHYIPNSILFDFENSICDTTSRLSNMMPPFLQFQTQVSNLGISNSDTLFVYDDFGNLCASRVWFMFKTMGFDNIFVIDGGLPKWLDLGYATTEQLSDINHSNKFTVRPSKQFQFVDAHHVTNSINHPDRCIIDARGETRFNGLTEETRPNLRSGHIPSSINIPYASLQSRQGMNDLVQLTKAFEPYLHKKELIFSCGSGVTACILAQSAFEVLSSKTQLATVLSVYDGSWSEWGADNKFKVEK
;
A
#
# COMPACT_ATOMS: atom_id res chain seq x y z
N MET A 1 -2.52 -13.51 16.44
CA MET A 1 -1.71 -12.57 15.64
C MET A 1 -2.42 -12.35 14.33
N PHE A 2 -2.83 -11.12 14.03
CA PHE A 2 -3.37 -10.78 12.72
C PHE A 2 -2.21 -10.68 11.73
N LYS A 3 -2.30 -11.38 10.60
CA LYS A 3 -1.32 -11.29 9.52
C LYS A 3 -1.88 -10.41 8.42
N SER A 4 -1.03 -9.65 7.76
CA SER A 4 -1.33 -8.88 6.56
C SER A 4 -0.64 -9.44 5.31
N PHE A 5 0.32 -10.35 5.49
CA PHE A 5 0.98 -11.08 4.41
C PHE A 5 0.63 -12.56 4.43
N ILE A 6 0.64 -13.17 3.24
CA ILE A 6 0.54 -14.61 3.03
C ILE A 6 1.73 -15.10 2.19
N ALA A 7 2.31 -16.25 2.58
CA ALA A 7 3.39 -16.84 1.80
C ALA A 7 2.86 -17.34 0.44
N PRO A 8 3.65 -17.25 -0.65
CA PRO A 8 3.21 -17.73 -1.96
C PRO A 8 2.75 -19.19 -1.98
N SER A 9 3.39 -20.07 -1.21
CA SER A 9 2.99 -21.49 -1.06
C SER A 9 1.58 -21.64 -0.49
N ASP A 10 1.28 -20.88 0.57
CA ASP A 10 0.00 -20.94 1.28
C ASP A 10 -1.11 -20.31 0.43
N ALA A 11 -0.79 -19.22 -0.27
CA ALA A 11 -1.70 -18.59 -1.22
C ALA A 11 -2.06 -19.54 -2.36
N LYS A 12 -1.05 -20.21 -2.96
CA LYS A 12 -1.25 -21.22 -4.01
C LYS A 12 -2.15 -22.36 -3.55
N GLN A 13 -1.91 -22.89 -2.35
CA GLN A 13 -2.73 -23.97 -1.80
C GLN A 13 -4.18 -23.51 -1.63
N LYS A 14 -4.41 -22.38 -0.97
CA LYS A 14 -5.76 -21.86 -0.71
C LYS A 14 -6.53 -21.54 -1.99
N LEU A 15 -5.86 -20.95 -2.99
CA LEU A 15 -6.47 -20.66 -4.29
C LEU A 15 -6.93 -21.93 -5.03
N SER A 16 -6.37 -23.10 -4.71
CA SER A 16 -6.78 -24.37 -5.31
C SER A 16 -7.89 -25.09 -4.53
N GLU A 17 -8.08 -24.74 -3.26
CA GLU A 17 -8.99 -25.46 -2.34
C GLU A 17 -10.29 -24.69 -2.06
N ASP A 18 -10.25 -23.35 -2.10
CA ASP A 18 -11.33 -22.49 -1.64
C ASP A 18 -11.84 -21.55 -2.76
N PRO A 19 -13.06 -21.76 -3.28
CA PRO A 19 -13.64 -20.93 -4.33
C PRO A 19 -14.03 -19.52 -3.86
N ASP A 20 -14.10 -19.28 -2.54
CA ASP A 20 -14.41 -17.96 -1.97
C ASP A 20 -13.16 -17.07 -1.82
N VAL A 21 -11.97 -17.62 -2.14
CA VAL A 21 -10.73 -16.84 -2.26
C VAL A 21 -10.64 -16.20 -3.64
N LYS A 22 -10.45 -14.88 -3.66
CA LYS A 22 -10.20 -14.11 -4.88
C LYS A 22 -8.80 -13.56 -4.87
N VAL A 23 -8.15 -13.60 -6.03
CA VAL A 23 -6.82 -13.05 -6.24
C VAL A 23 -6.91 -11.78 -7.07
N LEU A 24 -6.36 -10.69 -6.54
CA LEU A 24 -6.35 -9.37 -7.15
C LEU A 24 -4.94 -9.04 -7.63
N PHE A 25 -4.83 -8.71 -8.91
CA PHE A 25 -3.62 -8.14 -9.49
C PHE A 25 -3.72 -6.62 -9.49
N THR A 26 -2.64 -5.94 -9.12
CA THR A 26 -2.55 -4.48 -9.23
C THR A 26 -1.18 -4.06 -9.75
N THR A 27 -1.12 -2.92 -10.43
CA THR A 27 0.13 -2.36 -10.98
C THR A 27 0.09 -0.83 -10.97
N LEU A 28 1.21 -0.20 -11.29
CA LEU A 28 1.32 1.25 -11.50
C LEU A 28 2.05 1.50 -12.81
N ASN A 29 1.30 1.94 -13.83
CA ASN A 29 1.89 2.22 -15.13
C ASN A 29 2.75 3.49 -15.08
N SER A 30 2.38 4.45 -14.24
CA SER A 30 3.19 5.67 -13.99
C SER A 30 4.58 5.39 -13.41
N MET A 31 4.82 4.18 -12.88
CA MET A 31 6.10 3.74 -12.31
C MET A 31 6.69 2.53 -13.04
N CYS A 32 6.39 2.33 -14.33
CA CYS A 32 6.84 1.17 -15.09
C CYS A 32 8.36 0.91 -14.99
N ASN A 33 9.19 1.96 -15.03
CA ASN A 33 10.65 1.85 -14.94
C ASN A 33 11.17 1.42 -13.55
N SER A 34 10.30 1.37 -12.53
CA SER A 34 10.64 0.88 -11.19
C SER A 34 10.34 -0.61 -11.00
N LYS A 35 9.82 -1.29 -12.02
CA LYS A 35 9.60 -2.75 -12.00
C LYS A 35 10.94 -3.50 -12.04
N PRO A 36 11.02 -4.70 -11.44
CA PRO A 36 12.20 -5.57 -11.57
C PRO A 36 12.55 -5.82 -13.04
N SER A 37 13.86 -5.88 -13.35
CA SER A 37 14.33 -6.00 -14.74
C SER A 37 13.81 -7.26 -15.43
N ASP A 38 13.75 -8.37 -14.70
CA ASP A 38 13.20 -9.63 -15.19
C ASP A 38 11.70 -9.52 -15.53
N ILE A 39 10.93 -8.73 -14.76
CA ILE A 39 9.53 -8.44 -15.11
C ILE A 39 9.43 -7.58 -16.36
N LEU A 40 10.33 -6.60 -16.52
CA LEU A 40 10.39 -5.74 -17.72
C LEU A 40 10.82 -6.51 -18.98
N GLU A 41 11.66 -7.52 -18.81
CA GLU A 41 12.17 -8.39 -19.88
C GLU A 41 11.16 -9.46 -20.31
N LEU A 42 10.07 -9.66 -19.55
CA LEU A 42 9.00 -10.55 -19.97
C LEU A 42 8.36 -10.02 -21.27
N ASN A 43 8.53 -10.78 -22.35
CA ASN A 43 7.92 -10.49 -23.65
C ASN A 43 6.38 -10.64 -23.66
N ILE A 44 5.81 -11.22 -22.60
CA ILE A 44 4.37 -11.47 -22.41
C ILE A 44 4.01 -11.22 -20.95
N THR A 45 2.86 -10.61 -20.67
CA THR A 45 2.41 -10.38 -19.29
C THR A 45 1.99 -11.67 -18.61
N HIS A 46 2.41 -11.85 -17.35
CA HIS A 46 2.08 -13.02 -16.54
C HIS A 46 1.21 -12.62 -15.34
N TYR A 47 0.22 -13.44 -15.03
CA TYR A 47 -0.65 -13.28 -13.88
C TYR A 47 -0.79 -14.61 -13.13
N ILE A 48 -1.02 -14.54 -11.82
CA ILE A 48 -1.54 -15.68 -11.06
C ILE A 48 -2.90 -16.08 -11.66
N PRO A 49 -3.20 -17.38 -11.87
CA PRO A 49 -4.49 -17.80 -12.42
C PRO A 49 -5.68 -17.21 -11.65
N ASN A 50 -6.73 -16.87 -12.39
CA ASN A 50 -7.95 -16.24 -11.88
C ASN A 50 -7.81 -14.80 -11.35
N SER A 51 -6.72 -14.10 -11.69
CA SER A 51 -6.50 -12.72 -11.23
C SER A 51 -7.50 -11.73 -11.78
N ILE A 52 -8.07 -10.93 -10.89
CA ILE A 52 -8.92 -9.79 -11.21
C ILE A 52 -8.07 -8.51 -11.10
N LEU A 53 -8.15 -7.61 -12.09
CA LEU A 53 -7.47 -6.33 -12.02
C LEU A 53 -8.12 -5.42 -10.96
N PHE A 54 -7.32 -4.96 -10.01
CA PHE A 54 -7.66 -3.86 -9.11
C PHE A 54 -6.84 -2.63 -9.53
N ASP A 55 -7.45 -1.78 -10.36
CA ASP A 55 -6.80 -0.59 -10.91
C ASP A 55 -7.11 0.64 -10.06
N PHE A 56 -6.30 0.87 -9.02
CA PHE A 56 -6.38 2.08 -8.18
C PHE A 56 -5.71 3.31 -8.82
N GLU A 57 -5.12 3.18 -10.01
CA GLU A 57 -4.50 4.30 -10.73
C GLU A 57 -5.56 5.06 -11.53
N ASN A 58 -6.45 4.34 -12.23
CA ASN A 58 -7.42 4.94 -13.15
C ASN A 58 -8.88 4.72 -12.78
N SER A 59 -9.23 3.54 -12.27
CA SER A 59 -10.63 3.19 -12.04
C SER A 59 -11.04 3.38 -10.58
N ILE A 60 -10.31 2.81 -9.63
CA ILE A 60 -10.61 2.81 -8.20
C ILE A 60 -9.84 3.93 -7.49
N CYS A 61 -10.04 5.15 -7.96
CA CYS A 61 -9.41 6.37 -7.44
C CYS A 61 -10.38 7.55 -7.45
N ASP A 62 -10.08 8.60 -6.68
CA ASP A 62 -10.76 9.88 -6.81
C ASP A 62 -10.32 10.58 -8.10
N THR A 63 -11.11 10.43 -9.16
CA THR A 63 -10.87 11.02 -10.48
C THR A 63 -11.13 12.54 -10.53
N THR A 64 -11.66 13.12 -9.45
CA THR A 64 -11.86 14.58 -9.34
C THR A 64 -10.62 15.30 -8.82
N SER A 65 -9.70 14.57 -8.19
CA SER A 65 -8.45 15.12 -7.68
C SER A 65 -7.45 15.41 -8.81
N ARG A 66 -6.64 16.46 -8.61
CA ARG A 66 -5.46 16.73 -9.46
C ARG A 66 -4.25 15.88 -9.09
N LEU A 67 -4.30 15.24 -7.93
CA LEU A 67 -3.25 14.34 -7.43
C LEU A 67 -3.54 12.92 -7.90
N SER A 68 -2.50 12.18 -8.24
CA SER A 68 -2.61 10.77 -8.65
C SER A 68 -2.88 9.85 -7.46
N ASN A 69 -3.60 8.75 -7.71
CA ASN A 69 -3.79 7.62 -6.77
C ASN A 69 -4.58 7.96 -5.49
N MET A 70 -5.29 9.08 -5.48
CA MET A 70 -6.09 9.50 -4.32
C MET A 70 -7.21 8.50 -4.04
N MET A 71 -7.47 8.26 -2.76
CA MET A 71 -8.51 7.36 -2.27
C MET A 71 -9.89 7.83 -2.76
N PRO A 72 -10.69 6.98 -3.40
CA PRO A 72 -12.04 7.35 -3.80
C PRO A 72 -12.97 7.51 -2.58
N PRO A 73 -14.04 8.31 -2.69
CA PRO A 73 -15.10 8.36 -1.68
C PRO A 73 -15.71 6.98 -1.41
N PHE A 74 -16.23 6.78 -0.19
CA PHE A 74 -16.76 5.48 0.27
C PHE A 74 -17.78 4.85 -0.68
N LEU A 75 -18.74 5.63 -1.17
CA LEU A 75 -19.77 5.12 -2.08
C LEU A 75 -19.18 4.68 -3.43
N GLN A 76 -18.20 5.44 -3.94
CA GLN A 76 -17.53 5.10 -5.18
C GLN A 76 -16.72 3.80 -5.03
N PHE A 77 -15.91 3.69 -3.96
CA PHE A 77 -15.18 2.45 -3.67
C PHE A 77 -16.13 1.26 -3.56
N GLN A 78 -17.23 1.42 -2.81
CA GLN A 78 -18.22 0.37 -2.62
C GLN A 78 -18.79 -0.14 -3.95
N THR A 79 -19.20 0.79 -4.83
CA THR A 79 -19.74 0.44 -6.15
C THR A 79 -18.69 -0.24 -7.02
N GLN A 80 -17.47 0.28 -7.04
CA GLN A 80 -16.40 -0.25 -7.90
C GLN A 80 -15.95 -1.65 -7.46
N VAL A 81 -15.76 -1.86 -6.15
CA VAL A 81 -15.44 -3.18 -5.60
C VAL A 81 -16.60 -4.17 -5.79
N SER A 82 -17.85 -3.72 -5.64
CA SER A 82 -19.02 -4.56 -5.98
C SER A 82 -19.00 -4.99 -7.45
N ASN A 83 -18.61 -4.08 -8.35
CA ASN A 83 -18.49 -4.35 -9.79
C ASN A 83 -17.30 -5.25 -10.15
N LEU A 84 -16.32 -5.42 -9.26
CA LEU A 84 -15.30 -6.47 -9.38
C LEU A 84 -15.81 -7.85 -8.95
N GLY A 85 -17.11 -7.98 -8.65
CA GLY A 85 -17.69 -9.21 -8.15
C GLY A 85 -17.23 -9.53 -6.73
N ILE A 86 -16.70 -8.58 -5.96
CA ILE A 86 -16.22 -8.82 -4.58
C ILE A 86 -17.37 -8.66 -3.58
N SER A 87 -17.42 -9.54 -2.58
CA SER A 87 -18.38 -9.56 -1.49
C SER A 87 -17.69 -9.40 -0.13
N ASN A 88 -18.44 -9.07 0.92
CA ASN A 88 -17.87 -8.96 2.27
C ASN A 88 -17.46 -10.30 2.91
N SER A 89 -17.86 -11.45 2.35
CA SER A 89 -17.49 -12.78 2.85
C SER A 89 -16.24 -13.36 2.17
N ASP A 90 -15.77 -12.73 1.09
CA ASP A 90 -14.61 -13.23 0.34
C ASP A 90 -13.33 -13.17 1.17
N THR A 91 -12.34 -13.98 0.79
CA THR A 91 -10.94 -13.80 1.18
C THR A 91 -10.18 -13.21 0.01
N LEU A 92 -9.45 -12.11 0.22
CA LEU A 92 -8.70 -11.44 -0.85
C LEU A 92 -7.20 -11.66 -0.70
N PHE A 93 -6.55 -12.15 -1.75
CA PHE A 93 -5.10 -12.12 -1.89
C PHE A 93 -4.72 -11.09 -2.95
N VAL A 94 -3.88 -10.13 -2.60
CA VAL A 94 -3.45 -9.07 -3.50
C VAL A 94 -1.97 -9.22 -3.80
N TYR A 95 -1.59 -9.00 -5.05
CA TYR A 95 -0.20 -8.97 -5.46
C TYR A 95 0.01 -7.95 -6.57
N ASP A 96 1.27 -7.59 -6.79
CA ASP A 96 1.70 -6.70 -7.85
C ASP A 96 2.88 -7.28 -8.62
N ASP A 97 3.26 -6.61 -9.69
CA ASP A 97 4.41 -6.91 -10.53
C ASP A 97 5.69 -6.16 -10.11
N PHE A 98 5.75 -5.66 -8.88
CA PHE A 98 6.91 -4.97 -8.30
C PHE A 98 7.57 -5.76 -7.17
N GLY A 99 6.83 -6.64 -6.50
CA GLY A 99 7.28 -7.34 -5.29
C GLY A 99 6.95 -6.58 -4.00
N ASN A 100 5.67 -6.25 -3.80
CA ASN A 100 5.11 -5.55 -2.63
C ASN A 100 5.28 -4.01 -2.67
N LEU A 101 4.97 -3.38 -3.80
CA LEU A 101 4.96 -1.91 -3.91
C LEU A 101 3.54 -1.33 -3.91
N CYS A 102 2.70 -1.85 -4.81
CA CYS A 102 1.34 -1.38 -5.07
C CYS A 102 0.30 -2.20 -4.28
N ALA A 103 0.56 -3.49 -4.06
CA ALA A 103 -0.35 -4.39 -3.35
C ALA A 103 -0.64 -3.90 -1.92
N SER A 104 0.37 -3.34 -1.23
CA SER A 104 0.19 -2.73 0.09
C SER A 104 -0.76 -1.53 0.09
N ARG A 105 -0.81 -0.75 -1.00
CA ARG A 105 -1.78 0.34 -1.16
C ARG A 105 -3.20 -0.22 -1.20
N VAL A 106 -3.45 -1.21 -2.06
CA VAL A 106 -4.76 -1.87 -2.16
C VAL A 106 -5.17 -2.49 -0.83
N TRP A 107 -4.26 -3.19 -0.14
CA TRP A 107 -4.48 -3.69 1.21
C TRP A 107 -4.97 -2.57 2.14
N PHE A 108 -4.23 -1.45 2.21
CA PHE A 108 -4.60 -0.34 3.09
C PHE A 108 -5.93 0.33 2.71
N MET A 109 -6.29 0.37 1.42
CA MET A 109 -7.58 0.85 0.94
C MET A 109 -8.74 -0.01 1.49
N PHE A 110 -8.65 -1.33 1.39
CA PHE A 110 -9.66 -2.23 1.96
C PHE A 110 -9.71 -2.15 3.49
N LYS A 111 -8.56 -2.06 4.16
CA LYS A 111 -8.51 -1.88 5.62
C LYS A 111 -9.18 -0.58 6.06
N THR A 112 -9.00 0.52 5.33
CA THR A 112 -9.69 1.80 5.57
C THR A 112 -11.21 1.66 5.44
N MET A 113 -11.67 0.80 4.52
CA MET A 113 -13.08 0.49 4.30
C MET A 113 -13.65 -0.55 5.28
N GLY A 114 -12.82 -0.99 6.25
CA GLY A 114 -13.14 -1.97 7.29
C GLY A 114 -13.31 -3.39 6.79
N PHE A 115 -12.60 -3.75 5.72
CA PHE A 115 -12.52 -5.12 5.24
C PHE A 115 -11.22 -5.76 5.73
N ASP A 116 -11.34 -6.76 6.61
CA ASP A 116 -10.20 -7.36 7.30
C ASP A 116 -9.60 -8.58 6.59
N ASN A 117 -10.40 -9.29 5.78
CA ASN A 117 -10.02 -10.58 5.19
C ASN A 117 -9.21 -10.40 3.89
N ILE A 118 -8.15 -9.62 3.97
CA ILE A 118 -7.27 -9.25 2.85
C ILE A 118 -5.80 -9.40 3.23
N PHE A 119 -5.03 -10.04 2.35
CA PHE A 119 -3.61 -10.32 2.55
C PHE A 119 -2.83 -9.98 1.28
N VAL A 120 -1.58 -9.54 1.44
CA VAL A 120 -0.64 -9.38 0.32
C VAL A 120 0.14 -10.68 0.13
N ILE A 121 0.23 -11.18 -1.10
CA ILE A 121 1.12 -12.31 -1.43
C ILE A 121 2.55 -11.80 -1.37
N ASP A 122 3.27 -12.26 -0.35
CA ASP A 122 4.58 -11.71 -0.02
C ASP A 122 5.62 -11.98 -1.11
N GLY A 123 6.16 -10.91 -1.69
CA GLY A 123 7.11 -10.94 -2.81
C GLY A 123 6.46 -10.83 -4.19
N GLY A 124 5.12 -10.70 -4.24
CA GLY A 124 4.36 -10.44 -5.45
C GLY A 124 4.56 -11.46 -6.58
N LEU A 125 4.33 -11.01 -7.80
CA LEU A 125 4.58 -11.78 -9.02
C LEU A 125 6.06 -12.19 -9.18
N PRO A 126 7.07 -11.34 -8.87
CA PRO A 126 8.48 -11.74 -9.00
C PRO A 126 8.80 -13.03 -8.23
N LYS A 127 8.43 -13.10 -6.94
CA LYS A 127 8.69 -14.30 -6.14
C LYS A 127 7.83 -15.50 -6.58
N TRP A 128 6.61 -15.26 -7.08
CA TRP A 128 5.77 -16.32 -7.65
C TRP A 128 6.42 -16.99 -8.85
N LEU A 129 7.03 -16.20 -9.74
CA LEU A 129 7.79 -16.68 -10.90
C LEU A 129 9.09 -17.37 -10.48
N ASP A 130 9.85 -16.79 -9.54
CA ASP A 130 11.09 -17.39 -9.01
C ASP A 130 10.84 -18.80 -8.42
N LEU A 131 9.63 -19.04 -7.87
CA LEU A 131 9.20 -20.33 -7.33
C LEU A 131 8.64 -21.31 -8.39
N GLY A 132 8.58 -20.91 -9.66
CA GLY A 132 8.08 -21.75 -10.76
C GLY A 132 6.59 -22.09 -10.64
N TYR A 133 5.80 -21.23 -10.01
CA TYR A 133 4.36 -21.45 -9.86
C TYR A 133 3.61 -21.09 -11.14
N ALA A 134 2.47 -21.74 -11.36
CA ALA A 134 1.68 -21.58 -12.57
C ALA A 134 1.19 -20.14 -12.75
N THR A 135 1.15 -19.69 -13.99
CA THR A 135 0.66 -18.37 -14.41
C THR A 135 -0.24 -18.49 -15.63
N THR A 136 -0.95 -17.41 -15.93
CA THR A 136 -1.75 -17.21 -17.14
C THR A 136 -1.37 -15.88 -17.80
N GLU A 137 -1.67 -15.74 -19.09
CA GLU A 137 -1.44 -14.51 -19.86
C GLU A 137 -2.65 -13.56 -19.84
N GLN A 138 -3.77 -14.01 -19.24
CA GLN A 138 -5.03 -13.28 -19.23
C GLN A 138 -5.56 -13.10 -17.81
N LEU A 139 -6.03 -11.89 -17.53
CA LEU A 139 -6.83 -11.60 -16.35
C LEU A 139 -8.23 -12.22 -16.51
N SER A 140 -8.88 -12.49 -15.39
CA SER A 140 -10.25 -12.98 -15.37
C SER A 140 -11.25 -11.89 -15.71
N ASP A 141 -12.22 -12.25 -16.57
CA ASP A 141 -13.40 -11.45 -16.82
C ASP A 141 -14.33 -11.43 -15.59
N ILE A 142 -14.88 -10.27 -15.30
CA ILE A 142 -15.86 -10.11 -14.23
C ILE A 142 -17.26 -10.18 -14.84
N ASN A 143 -17.94 -11.30 -14.61
CA ASN A 143 -19.22 -11.59 -15.25
C ASN A 143 -20.45 -11.27 -14.37
N HIS A 144 -20.22 -10.81 -13.14
CA HIS A 144 -21.29 -10.45 -12.20
C HIS A 144 -20.78 -9.46 -11.16
N SER A 145 -21.68 -8.64 -10.62
CA SER A 145 -21.42 -7.84 -9.44
C SER A 145 -21.90 -8.57 -8.18
N ASN A 146 -21.18 -8.39 -7.07
CA ASN A 146 -21.59 -8.86 -5.75
C ASN A 146 -21.77 -7.68 -4.81
N LYS A 147 -22.59 -7.84 -3.78
CA LYS A 147 -22.80 -6.76 -2.81
C LYS A 147 -21.58 -6.64 -1.90
N PHE A 148 -20.82 -5.55 -2.08
CA PHE A 148 -19.85 -5.08 -1.10
C PHE A 148 -20.47 -3.93 -0.29
N THR A 149 -20.27 -3.93 1.02
CA THR A 149 -20.73 -2.88 1.94
C THR A 149 -19.53 -2.36 2.73
N VAL A 150 -19.29 -1.05 2.63
CA VAL A 150 -18.20 -0.38 3.36
C VAL A 150 -18.59 -0.17 4.82
N ARG A 151 -17.64 -0.41 5.74
CA ARG A 151 -17.76 -0.13 7.18
C ARG A 151 -16.49 0.56 7.65
N PRO A 152 -16.38 1.90 7.55
CA PRO A 152 -15.12 2.60 7.70
C PRO A 152 -14.38 2.25 8.99
N SER A 153 -13.08 2.00 8.87
CA SER A 153 -12.24 1.63 10.00
C SER A 153 -11.98 2.81 10.93
N LYS A 154 -11.83 2.52 12.22
CA LYS A 154 -11.30 3.48 13.20
C LYS A 154 -9.78 3.44 13.30
N GLN A 155 -9.16 2.35 12.83
CA GLN A 155 -7.73 2.11 12.95
C GLN A 155 -6.96 2.53 11.69
N PHE A 156 -7.57 2.46 10.51
CA PHE A 156 -6.92 2.74 9.23
C PHE A 156 -7.57 3.93 8.54
N GLN A 157 -6.78 4.93 8.14
CA GLN A 157 -7.29 6.17 7.59
C GLN A 157 -6.39 6.71 6.48
N PHE A 158 -7.00 7.28 5.44
CA PHE A 158 -6.33 8.26 4.60
C PHE A 158 -6.61 9.66 5.15
N VAL A 159 -5.57 10.46 5.29
CA VAL A 159 -5.65 11.80 5.88
C VAL A 159 -5.14 12.85 4.90
N ASP A 160 -5.60 14.09 5.07
CA ASP A 160 -5.24 15.24 4.23
C ASP A 160 -4.08 16.07 4.81
N ALA A 161 -3.66 17.08 4.07
CA ALA A 161 -2.57 17.97 4.48
C ALA A 161 -2.91 18.80 5.74
N HIS A 162 -4.19 19.05 6.03
CA HIS A 162 -4.60 19.77 7.23
C HIS A 162 -4.38 18.92 8.48
N HIS A 163 -4.74 17.63 8.43
CA HIS A 163 -4.44 16.68 9.50
C HIS A 163 -2.93 16.55 9.75
N VAL A 164 -2.14 16.46 8.68
CA VAL A 164 -0.66 16.42 8.78
C VAL A 164 -0.12 17.69 9.40
N THR A 165 -0.58 18.87 8.96
CA THR A 165 -0.16 20.17 9.52
C THR A 165 -0.41 20.25 11.02
N ASN A 166 -1.58 19.76 11.48
CA ASN A 166 -1.94 19.72 12.89
C ASN A 166 -1.21 18.62 13.70
N SER A 167 -0.43 17.78 13.03
CA SER A 167 0.32 16.69 13.64
C SER A 167 1.81 16.99 13.79
N ILE A 168 2.30 18.05 13.14
CA ILE A 168 3.67 18.53 13.30
C ILE A 168 3.93 18.87 14.77
N ASN A 169 5.00 18.31 15.33
CA ASN A 169 5.39 18.44 16.75
C ASN A 169 4.33 17.97 17.77
N HIS A 170 3.28 17.26 17.35
CA HIS A 170 2.26 16.77 18.27
C HIS A 170 2.83 15.59 19.10
N PRO A 171 2.74 15.61 20.45
CA PRO A 171 3.42 14.63 21.30
C PRO A 171 2.94 13.18 21.09
N ASP A 172 1.67 12.99 20.75
CA ASP A 172 1.05 11.67 20.55
C ASP A 172 1.06 11.18 19.10
N ARG A 173 1.64 11.93 18.16
CA ARG A 173 1.67 11.56 16.73
C ARG A 173 3.11 11.47 16.23
N CYS A 174 3.33 10.66 15.21
CA CYS A 174 4.62 10.61 14.50
C CYS A 174 4.37 10.53 13.00
N ILE A 175 5.05 11.40 12.25
CA ILE A 175 5.00 11.42 10.80
C ILE A 175 6.24 10.67 10.30
N ILE A 176 6.04 9.68 9.42
CA ILE A 176 7.08 8.79 8.93
C ILE A 176 7.09 8.82 7.40
N ASP A 177 8.20 9.25 6.81
CA ASP A 177 8.37 9.35 5.36
C ASP A 177 9.10 8.12 4.80
N ALA A 178 8.49 7.50 3.78
CA ALA A 178 8.97 6.28 3.12
C ALA A 178 10.01 6.52 2.02
N ARG A 179 10.25 7.78 1.61
CA ARG A 179 11.19 8.11 0.52
C ARG A 179 12.62 7.73 0.92
N GLY A 180 13.50 7.61 -0.10
CA GLY A 180 14.93 7.42 0.15
C GLY A 180 15.54 8.61 0.89
N GLU A 181 16.55 8.33 1.70
CA GLU A 181 17.19 9.30 2.61
C GLU A 181 17.67 10.56 1.90
N THR A 182 18.24 10.44 0.69
CA THR A 182 18.72 11.60 -0.07
C THR A 182 17.59 12.55 -0.48
N ARG A 183 16.40 12.02 -0.79
CA ARG A 183 15.21 12.83 -1.11
C ARG A 183 14.63 13.48 0.14
N PHE A 184 14.58 12.73 1.23
CA PHE A 184 14.11 13.21 2.53
C PHE A 184 14.96 14.39 3.05
N ASN A 185 16.29 14.24 3.03
CA ASN A 185 17.25 15.29 3.44
C ASN A 185 17.43 16.40 2.37
N GLY A 186 16.68 16.32 1.26
CA GLY A 186 16.74 17.30 0.17
C GLY A 186 18.10 17.40 -0.54
N LEU A 187 18.90 16.33 -0.52
CA LEU A 187 20.21 16.21 -1.18
C LEU A 187 20.10 15.86 -2.66
N THR A 188 18.95 15.35 -3.08
CA THR A 188 18.63 15.07 -4.49
C THR A 188 17.30 15.69 -4.88
N GLU A 189 17.11 15.97 -6.16
CA GLU A 189 15.82 16.39 -6.70
C GLU A 189 14.76 15.29 -6.55
N GLU A 190 13.50 15.71 -6.52
CA GLU A 190 12.37 14.81 -6.53
C GLU A 190 12.16 14.21 -7.93
N THR A 191 11.58 13.01 -7.99
CA THR A 191 11.36 12.32 -9.27
C THR A 191 10.32 13.03 -10.15
N ARG A 192 9.45 13.85 -9.55
CA ARG A 192 8.48 14.68 -10.25
C ARG A 192 9.01 16.12 -10.33
N PRO A 193 8.89 16.77 -11.49
CA PRO A 193 9.36 18.14 -11.66
C PRO A 193 8.57 19.11 -10.76
N ASN A 194 9.18 20.24 -10.44
CA ASN A 194 8.56 21.36 -9.70
C ASN A 194 8.17 21.06 -8.25
N LEU A 195 8.72 20.00 -7.64
CA LEU A 195 8.58 19.76 -6.20
C LEU A 195 9.79 20.31 -5.45
N ARG A 196 9.54 20.95 -4.30
CA ARG A 196 10.61 21.37 -3.39
C ARG A 196 11.30 20.14 -2.80
N SER A 197 12.61 20.20 -2.61
CA SER A 197 13.39 19.17 -1.89
C SER A 197 13.25 19.32 -0.37
N GLY A 198 13.38 18.21 0.36
CA GLY A 198 13.29 18.17 1.82
C GLY A 198 12.15 17.27 2.31
N HIS A 199 11.69 17.53 3.52
CA HIS A 199 10.67 16.74 4.20
C HIS A 199 9.68 17.59 5.02
N ILE A 200 8.62 16.93 5.48
CA ILE A 200 7.59 17.52 6.34
C ILE A 200 8.24 17.78 7.71
N PRO A 201 8.08 18.97 8.31
CA PRO A 201 8.68 19.26 9.61
C PRO A 201 8.37 18.21 10.68
N SER A 202 9.34 17.88 11.53
CA SER A 202 9.26 16.86 12.58
C SER A 202 9.02 15.41 12.11
N SER A 203 8.96 15.16 10.81
CA SER A 203 8.89 13.79 10.30
C SER A 203 10.22 13.06 10.48
N ILE A 204 10.16 11.73 10.55
CA ILE A 204 11.33 10.85 10.54
C ILE A 204 11.34 10.02 9.27
N ASN A 205 12.50 9.51 8.88
CA ASN A 205 12.65 8.73 7.65
C ASN A 205 12.81 7.24 7.93
N ILE A 206 11.96 6.43 7.28
CA ILE A 206 12.13 4.97 7.18
C ILE A 206 11.97 4.63 5.69
N PRO A 207 13.06 4.57 4.90
CA PRO A 207 12.97 4.23 3.49
C PRO A 207 12.26 2.89 3.27
N TYR A 208 11.24 2.83 2.42
CA TYR A 208 10.48 1.59 2.20
C TYR A 208 11.36 0.40 1.78
N ALA A 209 12.41 0.69 1.00
CA ALA A 209 13.38 -0.30 0.53
C ALA A 209 14.20 -0.94 1.67
N SER A 210 14.23 -0.36 2.87
CA SER A 210 14.87 -0.95 4.04
C SER A 210 14.01 -2.00 4.75
N LEU A 211 12.72 -2.11 4.41
CA LEU A 211 11.76 -2.99 5.06
C LEU A 211 11.49 -4.28 4.27
N GLN A 212 12.02 -4.39 3.06
CA GLN A 212 11.76 -5.51 2.16
C GLN A 212 12.93 -5.78 1.23
N SER A 213 12.88 -6.93 0.59
CA SER A 213 13.79 -7.35 -0.46
C SER A 213 12.99 -7.95 -1.62
N ARG A 214 13.67 -8.38 -2.69
CA ARG A 214 13.04 -9.19 -3.75
C ARG A 214 12.34 -10.43 -3.20
N GLN A 215 12.80 -10.97 -2.08
CA GLN A 215 12.22 -12.16 -1.45
C GLN A 215 10.97 -11.85 -0.63
N GLY A 216 10.51 -10.61 -0.61
CA GLY A 216 9.38 -10.16 0.19
C GLY A 216 9.81 -9.31 1.38
N MET A 217 8.88 -9.14 2.32
CA MET A 217 9.08 -8.34 3.52
C MET A 217 10.15 -8.92 4.44
N ASN A 218 10.83 -8.03 5.15
CA ASN A 218 11.73 -8.41 6.23
C ASN A 218 10.98 -9.14 7.35
N ASP A 219 11.72 -9.92 8.14
CA ASP A 219 11.13 -10.64 9.25
C ASP A 219 10.63 -9.71 10.37
N LEU A 220 9.79 -10.24 11.25
CA LEU A 220 9.20 -9.48 12.35
C LEU A 220 10.25 -8.85 13.29
N VAL A 221 11.43 -9.46 13.43
CA VAL A 221 12.50 -8.92 14.29
C VAL A 221 13.07 -7.66 13.66
N GLN A 222 13.36 -7.69 12.36
CA GLN A 222 13.83 -6.54 11.59
C GLN A 222 12.78 -5.43 11.53
N LEU A 223 11.51 -5.77 11.26
CA LEU A 223 10.42 -4.79 11.26
C LEU A 223 10.24 -4.16 12.65
N THR A 224 10.32 -4.97 13.72
CA THR A 224 10.21 -4.46 15.10
C THR A 224 11.29 -3.43 15.39
N LYS A 225 12.54 -3.67 14.99
CA LYS A 225 13.64 -2.70 15.17
C LYS A 225 13.34 -1.35 14.50
N ALA A 226 12.70 -1.35 13.34
CA ALA A 226 12.37 -0.13 12.61
C ALA A 226 11.26 0.69 13.29
N PHE A 227 10.24 0.03 13.84
CA PHE A 227 9.03 0.70 14.33
C PHE A 227 8.94 0.87 15.85
N GLU A 228 9.59 0.01 16.63
CA GLU A 228 9.53 0.00 18.11
C GLU A 228 9.74 1.38 18.76
N PRO A 229 10.67 2.24 18.30
CA PRO A 229 10.84 3.58 18.86
C PRO A 229 9.58 4.45 18.80
N TYR A 230 8.65 4.16 17.89
CA TYR A 230 7.50 5.01 17.56
C TYR A 230 6.16 4.42 17.99
N LEU A 231 6.09 3.13 18.36
CA LEU A 231 4.81 2.45 18.69
C LEU A 231 4.12 3.02 19.93
N HIS A 232 4.83 3.79 20.78
CA HIS A 232 4.24 4.47 21.92
C HIS A 232 3.29 5.63 21.52
N LYS A 233 3.31 6.05 20.24
CA LYS A 233 2.41 7.08 19.71
C LYS A 233 1.00 6.53 19.54
N LYS A 234 0.00 7.40 19.73
CA LYS A 234 -1.41 7.06 19.50
C LYS A 234 -1.73 6.97 18.01
N GLU A 235 -0.96 7.67 17.18
CA GLU A 235 -1.13 7.66 15.73
C GLU A 235 0.23 7.71 15.02
N LEU A 236 0.38 6.85 14.01
CA LEU A 236 1.48 6.89 13.05
C LEU A 236 0.93 7.35 11.70
N ILE A 237 1.52 8.40 11.15
CA ILE A 237 1.12 9.01 9.87
C ILE A 237 2.21 8.75 8.86
N PHE A 238 1.93 7.93 7.85
CA PHE A 238 2.88 7.54 6.82
C PHE A 238 2.72 8.45 5.59
N SER A 239 3.85 8.91 5.06
CA SER A 239 3.91 9.71 3.83
C SER A 239 4.96 9.11 2.89
N CYS A 240 4.91 9.47 1.61
CA CYS A 240 5.98 9.19 0.67
C CYS A 240 6.00 10.23 -0.45
N GLY A 241 6.29 9.82 -1.70
CA GLY A 241 6.13 10.68 -2.87
C GLY A 241 4.67 10.94 -3.24
N SER A 242 3.80 9.92 -3.22
CA SER A 242 2.44 9.99 -3.78
C SER A 242 1.45 9.01 -3.13
N GLY A 243 1.58 8.75 -1.82
CA GLY A 243 0.63 7.93 -1.06
C GLY A 243 0.70 6.42 -1.27
N VAL A 244 1.61 5.91 -2.14
CA VAL A 244 1.69 4.48 -2.47
C VAL A 244 2.63 3.74 -1.53
N THR A 245 3.95 4.00 -1.60
CA THR A 245 4.94 3.30 -0.77
C THR A 245 4.80 3.57 0.74
N ALA A 246 4.06 4.63 1.11
CA ALA A 246 3.65 4.88 2.50
C ALA A 246 2.82 3.70 3.07
N CYS A 247 2.03 3.02 2.25
CA CYS A 247 1.24 1.88 2.66
C CYS A 247 2.09 0.65 3.00
N ILE A 248 3.31 0.53 2.45
CA ILE A 248 4.26 -0.53 2.84
C ILE A 248 4.68 -0.35 4.30
N LEU A 249 5.00 0.89 4.69
CA LEU A 249 5.33 1.21 6.08
C LEU A 249 4.11 0.98 6.99
N ALA A 250 2.92 1.41 6.58
CA ALA A 250 1.70 1.21 7.35
C ALA A 250 1.42 -0.28 7.58
N GLN A 251 1.57 -1.11 6.55
CA GLN A 251 1.40 -2.55 6.64
C GLN A 251 2.48 -3.21 7.52
N SER A 252 3.73 -2.76 7.40
CA SER A 252 4.84 -3.22 8.24
C SER A 252 4.63 -2.86 9.72
N ALA A 253 4.20 -1.64 10.01
CA ALA A 253 3.85 -1.21 11.36
C ALA A 253 2.69 -2.04 11.93
N PHE A 254 1.69 -2.37 11.10
CA PHE A 254 0.58 -3.24 11.48
C PHE A 254 1.02 -4.66 11.86
N GLU A 255 1.98 -5.27 11.14
CA GLU A 255 2.56 -6.56 11.53
C GLU A 255 3.19 -6.50 12.93
N VAL A 256 3.97 -5.45 13.21
CA VAL A 256 4.61 -5.27 14.52
C VAL A 256 3.57 -5.05 15.61
N LEU A 257 2.60 -4.14 15.41
CA LEU A 257 1.53 -3.88 16.38
C LEU A 257 0.67 -5.13 16.63
N SER A 258 0.36 -5.90 15.59
CA SER A 258 -0.41 -7.14 15.69
C SER A 258 0.34 -8.23 16.45
N SER A 259 1.68 -8.28 16.34
CA SER A 259 2.52 -9.18 17.14
C SER A 259 2.52 -8.84 18.62
N LYS A 260 2.43 -7.54 18.94
CA LYS A 260 2.45 -7.02 20.31
C LYS A 260 1.05 -6.84 20.91
N THR A 261 -0.01 -7.20 20.18
CA THR A 261 -1.43 -6.97 20.56
C THR A 261 -1.78 -5.49 20.84
N GLN A 262 -1.04 -4.56 20.23
CA GLN A 262 -1.20 -3.11 20.41
C GLN A 262 -2.07 -2.49 19.30
N LEU A 263 -3.30 -2.95 19.12
CA LEU A 263 -4.18 -2.48 18.03
C LEU A 263 -4.86 -1.13 18.30
N ALA A 264 -4.52 -0.45 19.39
CA ALA A 264 -5.07 0.86 19.73
C ALA A 264 -4.44 2.02 18.92
N THR A 265 -3.23 1.82 18.36
CA THR A 265 -2.56 2.82 17.54
C THR A 265 -3.26 2.94 16.19
N VAL A 266 -3.62 4.17 15.83
CA VAL A 266 -4.16 4.52 14.52
C VAL A 266 -3.03 4.57 13.49
N LEU A 267 -3.25 3.98 12.33
CA LEU A 267 -2.36 3.99 11.18
C LEU A 267 -3.00 4.83 10.09
N SER A 268 -2.38 5.97 9.80
CA SER A 268 -2.87 6.95 8.84
C SER A 268 -1.90 7.05 7.66
N VAL A 269 -2.40 7.17 6.45
CA VAL A 269 -1.58 7.51 5.27
C VAL A 269 -1.94 8.90 4.81
N TYR A 270 -0.95 9.80 4.75
CA TYR A 270 -1.11 11.08 4.08
C TYR A 270 -1.14 10.87 2.57
N ASP A 271 -2.35 10.92 2.02
CA ASP A 271 -2.61 10.44 0.66
C ASP A 271 -1.92 11.30 -0.41
N GLY A 272 -2.08 12.63 -0.31
CA GLY A 272 -1.43 13.58 -1.20
C GLY A 272 0.09 13.55 -1.11
N SER A 273 0.63 13.17 0.05
CA SER A 273 2.06 12.92 0.27
C SER A 273 2.94 14.09 -0.20
N TRP A 274 4.21 13.84 -0.54
CA TRP A 274 5.12 14.89 -1.00
C TRP A 274 4.70 15.56 -2.33
N SER A 275 3.93 14.87 -3.17
CA SER A 275 3.41 15.45 -4.42
C SER A 275 2.47 16.63 -4.15
N GLU A 276 1.70 16.60 -3.07
CA GLU A 276 0.92 17.74 -2.62
C GLU A 276 1.77 18.72 -1.79
N TRP A 277 2.45 18.20 -0.76
CA TRP A 277 3.17 19.04 0.20
C TRP A 277 4.33 19.81 -0.44
N GLY A 278 5.15 19.13 -1.24
CA GLY A 278 6.32 19.69 -1.91
C GLY A 278 5.95 20.71 -3.01
N ALA A 279 4.75 20.61 -3.58
CA ALA A 279 4.28 21.49 -4.65
C ALA A 279 3.72 22.84 -4.16
N ASP A 280 3.19 22.90 -2.93
CA ASP A 280 2.49 24.09 -2.42
C ASP A 280 3.33 24.87 -1.39
N ASN A 281 3.73 26.09 -1.75
CA ASN A 281 4.56 26.97 -0.93
C ASN A 281 3.96 27.36 0.43
N LYS A 282 2.66 27.15 0.65
CA LYS A 282 2.05 27.39 1.97
C LYS A 282 2.56 26.42 3.04
N PHE A 283 3.00 25.23 2.64
CA PHE A 283 3.49 24.22 3.56
C PHE A 283 4.95 24.42 3.91
N LYS A 284 5.27 24.31 5.21
CA LYS A 284 6.64 24.39 5.72
C LYS A 284 7.44 23.14 5.31
N VAL A 285 8.74 23.31 5.09
CA VAL A 285 9.67 22.24 4.68
C VAL A 285 10.93 22.31 5.54
N GLU A 286 11.41 21.16 5.98
CA GLU A 286 12.72 20.97 6.63
C GLU A 286 13.68 20.24 5.66
N LYS A 287 14.99 20.37 5.90
CA LYS A 287 16.06 19.73 5.14
C LYS A 287 17.07 19.13 6.09
#